data_AF-A0A5M4EQ63-F1
#
_entry.id   AF-A0A5M4EQ63-F1
#
_cell.length_a   1.000
_cell.length_b   1.000
_cell.length_c   1.000
_cell.angle_alpha   90.00
_cell.angle_beta   90.00
_cell.angle_gamma   90.00
#
_symmetry.space_group_name_H-M   'P 1'
#
loop_
_entity.id
_entity.type
_entity.pdbx_description
1 polymer ?
#
loop_
_entity_poly.entity_id
_entity_poly.type
_entity_poly.pdbx_seq_one_letter_code
_entity_poly.pdbx_strand_id
1 'polypeptide(L)'
;MKFISFLSAVILMFSTQLNGHCQIPCGVYDDAMRVKMIEEHTLTILKSMNYIKTNQNDLQQQNQVTRWIINKEQHAQEIQEIISEYFLTQRIKLKDESQESKDLYHAQLAILHSILLDAMKCKQTVDTSITNSLLENLNKFVNLYFDEHGKKHLGSLN
;
A
#
# COMPACT_ATOMS: atom_id res chain seq x y z
N MET A 1 14.51 -39.70 27.32
CA MET A 1 13.74 -38.52 27.80
C MET A 1 14.33 -37.18 27.38
N LYS A 2 15.66 -36.95 27.44
CA LYS A 2 16.28 -35.67 27.02
C LYS A 2 16.16 -35.35 25.51
N PHE A 3 16.23 -36.35 24.63
CA PHE A 3 16.06 -36.17 23.17
C PHE A 3 14.64 -35.77 22.75
N ILE A 4 13.62 -36.31 23.41
CA ILE A 4 12.20 -35.96 23.14
C ILE A 4 11.91 -34.52 23.60
N SER A 5 12.52 -34.10 24.72
CA SER A 5 12.45 -32.72 25.19
C SER A 5 13.12 -31.73 24.21
N PHE A 6 14.27 -32.12 23.63
CA PHE A 6 14.97 -31.31 22.63
C PHE A 6 14.17 -31.18 21.32
N LEU A 7 13.52 -32.26 20.86
CA LEU A 7 12.69 -32.24 19.65
C LEU A 7 11.44 -31.36 19.81
N SER A 8 10.84 -31.34 21.01
CA SER A 8 9.69 -30.49 21.33
C SER A 8 10.06 -28.99 21.36
N ALA A 9 11.27 -28.65 21.82
CA ALA A 9 11.76 -27.27 21.84
C ALA A 9 12.06 -26.71 20.42
N VAL A 10 12.47 -27.57 19.48
CA VAL A 10 12.72 -27.17 18.09
C VAL A 10 11.41 -26.88 17.35
N ILE A 11 10.32 -27.61 17.64
CA ILE A 11 9.01 -27.39 17.00
C ILE A 11 8.36 -26.05 17.42
N LEU A 12 8.58 -25.63 18.67
CA LEU A 12 8.09 -24.33 19.19
C LEU A 12 8.79 -23.11 18.59
N MET A 13 10.01 -23.28 18.05
CA MET A 13 10.75 -22.20 17.37
C MET A 13 10.25 -21.95 15.94
N PHE A 14 9.41 -22.86 15.39
CA PHE A 14 8.69 -22.69 14.13
C PHE A 14 7.24 -22.23 14.38
N SER A 15 7.00 -21.39 15.39
CA SER A 15 5.74 -20.68 15.51
C SER A 15 5.60 -19.76 14.29
N THR A 16 4.84 -20.25 13.32
CA THR A 16 4.45 -19.54 12.11
C THR A 16 3.89 -18.18 12.52
N GLN A 17 4.45 -17.11 11.98
CA GLN A 17 3.80 -15.81 11.98
C GLN A 17 2.47 -15.99 11.25
N LEU A 18 1.39 -16.10 12.03
CA LEU A 18 0.04 -16.10 11.50
C LEU A 18 -0.24 -14.66 11.05
N ASN A 19 0.14 -14.34 9.81
CA ASN A 19 -0.40 -13.20 9.08
C ASN A 19 -1.84 -13.53 8.72
N GLY A 20 -2.70 -13.50 9.73
CA GLY A 20 -4.13 -13.66 9.55
C GLY A 20 -4.71 -12.42 8.88
N HIS A 21 -4.55 -12.31 7.55
CA HIS A 21 -5.44 -11.49 6.73
C HIS A 21 -6.77 -12.24 6.66
N CYS A 22 -7.49 -12.33 7.78
CA CYS A 22 -8.81 -12.93 7.81
C CYS A 22 -9.73 -12.10 6.92
N GLN A 23 -9.87 -12.50 5.65
CA GLN A 23 -10.84 -12.00 4.67
C GLN A 23 -12.27 -12.42 5.03
N ILE A 24 -12.54 -12.56 6.33
CA ILE A 24 -13.85 -12.81 6.90
C ILE A 24 -14.65 -11.53 6.68
N PRO A 25 -15.88 -11.60 6.13
CA PRO A 25 -16.71 -10.43 5.92
C PRO A 25 -17.23 -9.90 7.25
N CYS A 26 -16.37 -9.23 8.02
CA CYS A 26 -16.66 -8.70 9.34
C CYS A 26 -17.43 -7.37 9.29
N GLY A 27 -17.54 -6.75 8.11
CA GLY A 27 -18.25 -5.48 7.90
C GLY A 27 -17.55 -4.25 8.48
N VAL A 28 -16.35 -4.39 9.03
CA VAL A 28 -15.58 -3.29 9.62
C VAL A 28 -14.68 -2.68 8.55
N TYR A 29 -15.11 -1.55 7.99
CA TYR A 29 -14.40 -0.83 6.94
C TYR A 29 -14.16 0.63 7.35
N ASP A 30 -12.95 1.12 7.08
CA ASP A 30 -12.58 2.52 7.21
C ASP A 30 -11.80 2.93 5.96
N ASP A 31 -12.55 3.18 4.89
CA ASP A 31 -12.00 3.47 3.56
C ASP A 31 -11.19 4.78 3.57
N ALA A 32 -11.61 5.76 4.38
CA ALA A 32 -10.94 7.06 4.48
C ALA A 32 -9.57 6.93 5.15
N MET A 33 -9.47 6.17 6.24
CA MET A 33 -8.20 5.85 6.87
C MET A 33 -7.27 5.12 5.89
N ARG A 34 -7.76 4.16 5.09
CA ARG A 34 -6.93 3.46 4.10
C ARG A 34 -6.35 4.38 3.03
N VAL A 35 -7.13 5.35 2.56
CA VAL A 35 -6.62 6.39 1.65
C VAL A 35 -5.53 7.23 2.33
N LYS A 36 -5.74 7.65 3.59
CA LYS A 36 -4.73 8.40 4.35
C LYS A 36 -3.45 7.61 4.59
N MET A 37 -3.53 6.30 4.83
CA MET A 37 -2.36 5.44 4.94
C MET A 37 -1.57 5.39 3.62
N ILE A 38 -2.25 5.31 2.46
CA ILE A 38 -1.57 5.32 1.15
C ILE A 38 -0.86 6.67 0.93
N GLU A 39 -1.50 7.78 1.28
CA GLU A 39 -0.89 9.12 1.25
C GLU A 39 0.39 9.15 2.11
N GLU A 40 0.30 8.72 3.37
CA GLU A 40 1.43 8.71 4.31
C GLU A 40 2.58 7.81 3.86
N HIS A 41 2.28 6.61 3.34
CA HIS A 41 3.28 5.73 2.75
C HIS A 41 3.95 6.38 1.55
N THR A 42 3.20 7.09 0.71
CA THR A 42 3.74 7.78 -0.46
C THR A 42 4.69 8.92 -0.08
N LEU A 43 4.33 9.72 0.94
CA LEU A 43 5.20 10.76 1.48
C LEU A 43 6.47 10.17 2.12
N THR A 44 6.36 9.00 2.76
CA THR A 44 7.51 8.31 3.35
C THR A 44 8.45 7.74 2.26
N ILE A 45 7.89 7.22 1.17
CA ILE A 45 8.65 6.82 -0.03
C ILE A 45 9.40 8.02 -0.60
N LEU A 46 8.73 9.17 -0.78
CA LEU A 46 9.35 10.41 -1.27
C LEU A 46 10.54 10.83 -0.40
N LYS A 47 10.36 10.83 0.93
CA LYS A 47 11.45 11.12 1.88
C LYS A 47 12.62 10.15 1.72
N SER A 48 12.33 8.86 1.57
CA SER A 48 13.34 7.81 1.39
C SER A 48 14.12 8.00 0.09
N MET A 49 13.43 8.29 -1.03
CA MET A 49 14.05 8.57 -2.33
C MET A 49 14.96 9.80 -2.28
N ASN A 50 14.53 10.88 -1.63
CA ASN A 50 15.34 12.10 -1.48
C ASN A 50 16.62 11.83 -0.67
N TYR A 51 16.53 11.05 0.40
CA TYR A 51 17.70 10.66 1.17
C TYR A 51 18.68 9.85 0.32
N ILE A 52 18.20 8.83 -0.40
CA ILE A 52 19.03 7.98 -1.27
C ILE A 52 19.73 8.82 -2.34
N LYS A 53 18.98 9.66 -3.07
CA LYS A 53 19.52 10.54 -4.12
C LYS A 53 20.68 11.41 -3.62
N THR A 54 20.55 11.93 -2.40
CA THR A 54 21.54 12.85 -1.81
C THR A 54 22.79 12.12 -1.30
N ASN A 55 22.66 10.89 -0.82
CA ASN A 55 23.71 10.22 -0.05
C ASN A 55 24.33 8.98 -0.73
N GLN A 56 23.81 8.51 -1.88
CA GLN A 56 24.25 7.27 -2.52
C GLN A 56 25.75 7.20 -2.88
N ASN A 57 26.42 8.34 -3.06
CA ASN A 57 27.85 8.39 -3.39
C ASN A 57 28.76 8.54 -2.16
N ASP A 58 28.20 8.69 -0.95
CA ASP A 58 28.97 8.78 0.28
C ASP A 58 29.17 7.38 0.89
N LEU A 59 30.44 6.92 0.93
CA LEU A 59 30.79 5.63 1.50
C LEU A 59 30.44 5.50 2.98
N GLN A 60 30.49 6.60 3.75
CA GLN A 60 30.15 6.58 5.17
C GLN A 60 28.65 6.40 5.40
N GLN A 61 27.82 6.78 4.41
CA GLN A 61 26.36 6.71 4.50
C GLN A 61 25.76 5.44 3.89
N GLN A 62 26.55 4.53 3.33
CA GLN A 62 26.02 3.35 2.62
C GLN A 62 25.06 2.50 3.48
N ASN A 63 25.36 2.34 4.76
CA ASN A 63 24.46 1.63 5.69
C ASN A 63 23.09 2.33 5.81
N GLN A 64 23.07 3.66 5.84
CA GLN A 64 21.83 4.43 5.87
C GLN A 64 21.10 4.34 4.54
N VAL A 65 21.79 4.48 3.41
CA VAL A 65 21.22 4.34 2.07
C VAL A 65 20.50 2.99 1.93
N THR A 66 21.14 1.90 2.34
CA THR A 66 20.53 0.56 2.35
C THR A 66 19.26 0.51 3.21
N ARG A 67 19.26 1.09 4.41
CA ARG A 67 18.06 1.16 5.26
C ARG A 67 16.92 1.91 4.59
N TRP A 68 17.21 3.03 3.91
CA TRP A 68 16.20 3.80 3.20
C TRP A 68 15.67 3.10 1.94
N ILE A 69 16.49 2.28 1.27
CA ILE A 69 16.02 1.41 0.18
C ILE A 69 15.01 0.39 0.72
N ILE A 70 15.36 -0.32 1.80
CA ILE A 70 14.48 -1.31 2.43
C ILE A 70 13.17 -0.64 2.90
N ASN A 71 13.26 0.52 3.56
CA ASN A 71 12.11 1.29 4.02
C ASN A 71 11.17 1.67 2.87
N LYS A 72 11.73 2.19 1.77
CA LYS A 72 10.98 2.53 0.55
C LYS A 72 10.26 1.32 -0.03
N GLU A 73 10.92 0.17 -0.10
CA GLU A 73 10.31 -1.05 -0.63
C GLU A 73 9.18 -1.58 0.24
N GLN A 74 9.36 -1.55 1.57
CA GLN A 74 8.33 -1.93 2.51
C GLN A 74 7.09 -1.02 2.37
N HIS A 75 7.24 0.30 2.39
CA HIS A 75 6.09 1.19 2.25
C HIS A 75 5.38 1.08 0.90
N ALA A 76 6.13 0.81 -0.18
CA ALA A 76 5.52 0.52 -1.47
C ALA A 76 4.75 -0.82 -1.46
N GLN A 77 5.22 -1.81 -0.70
CA GLN A 77 4.50 -3.08 -0.50
C GLN A 77 3.19 -2.87 0.27
N GLU A 78 3.20 -2.08 1.35
CA GLU A 78 1.99 -1.74 2.12
C GLU A 78 0.91 -1.10 1.23
N ILE A 79 1.30 -0.17 0.33
CA ILE A 79 0.37 0.40 -0.65
C ILE A 79 -0.22 -0.70 -1.54
N GLN A 80 0.61 -1.62 -2.05
CA GLN A 80 0.14 -2.70 -2.90
C GLN A 80 -0.83 -3.64 -2.18
N GLU A 81 -0.58 -3.93 -0.91
CA GLU A 81 -1.47 -4.75 -0.06
C GLU A 81 -2.79 -4.03 0.22
N ILE A 82 -2.78 -2.75 0.57
CA ILE A 82 -4.02 -1.98 0.76
C ILE A 82 -4.83 -1.98 -0.54
N ILE A 83 -4.21 -1.71 -1.70
CA ILE A 83 -4.96 -1.71 -2.96
C ILE A 83 -5.48 -3.10 -3.32
N SER A 84 -4.63 -4.13 -3.26
CA SER A 84 -5.00 -5.47 -3.71
C SER A 84 -5.93 -6.20 -2.73
N GLU A 85 -5.61 -6.21 -1.45
CA GLU A 85 -6.33 -6.99 -0.44
C GLU A 85 -7.52 -6.27 0.16
N TYR A 86 -7.52 -4.94 0.20
CA TYR A 86 -8.62 -4.18 0.78
C TYR A 86 -9.54 -3.67 -0.32
N PHE A 87 -9.04 -2.79 -1.20
CA PHE A 87 -9.90 -2.17 -2.20
C PHE A 87 -10.37 -3.15 -3.27
N LEU A 88 -9.46 -3.81 -3.99
CA LEU A 88 -9.80 -4.65 -5.13
C LEU A 88 -10.60 -5.90 -4.76
N THR A 89 -10.27 -6.57 -3.65
CA THR A 89 -10.94 -7.82 -3.28
C THR A 89 -12.15 -7.62 -2.35
N GLN A 90 -12.18 -6.57 -1.52
CA GLN A 90 -13.25 -6.40 -0.52
C GLN A 90 -14.22 -5.27 -0.84
N ARG A 91 -13.74 -4.14 -1.40
CA ARG A 91 -14.55 -2.90 -1.53
C ARG A 91 -15.12 -2.69 -2.93
N ILE A 92 -14.32 -2.87 -3.98
CA ILE A 92 -14.72 -2.57 -5.36
C ILE A 92 -15.54 -3.73 -5.93
N LYS A 93 -16.81 -3.46 -6.23
CA LYS A 93 -17.77 -4.44 -6.76
C LYS A 93 -18.66 -3.78 -7.81
N LEU A 94 -19.06 -4.56 -8.80
CA LEU A 94 -20.12 -4.15 -9.72
C LEU A 94 -21.43 -4.05 -8.94
N LYS A 95 -22.04 -2.86 -8.90
CA LYS A 95 -23.28 -2.61 -8.15
C LYS A 95 -24.50 -3.24 -8.83
N ASP A 96 -24.59 -3.07 -10.15
CA ASP A 96 -25.63 -3.61 -11.03
C ASP A 96 -25.14 -3.69 -12.48
N GLU A 97 -25.98 -4.24 -13.36
CA GLU A 97 -25.65 -4.48 -14.77
C GLU A 97 -25.78 -3.24 -15.69
N SER A 98 -26.10 -2.07 -15.13
CA SER A 98 -26.23 -0.84 -15.93
C SER A 98 -24.89 -0.41 -16.54
N GLN A 99 -24.96 0.33 -17.64
CA GLN A 99 -23.75 0.85 -18.29
C GLN A 99 -22.98 1.80 -17.37
N GLU A 100 -23.68 2.66 -16.62
CA GLU A 100 -23.07 3.59 -15.66
C GLU A 100 -22.30 2.85 -14.56
N SER A 101 -22.89 1.81 -13.97
CA SER A 101 -22.22 0.98 -12.95
C SER A 101 -20.98 0.28 -13.52
N LYS A 102 -21.05 -0.22 -14.76
CA LYS A 102 -19.91 -0.85 -15.44
C LYS A 102 -18.78 0.14 -15.73
N ASP A 103 -19.13 1.31 -16.24
CA ASP A 103 -18.15 2.37 -16.55
C ASP A 103 -17.42 2.84 -15.29
N LEU A 104 -18.16 3.07 -14.19
CA LEU A 104 -17.57 3.43 -12.91
C LEU A 104 -16.65 2.32 -12.37
N TYR A 105 -17.12 1.07 -12.40
CA TYR A 105 -16.34 -0.09 -11.95
C TYR A 105 -15.02 -0.21 -12.73
N HIS A 106 -15.07 -0.12 -14.07
CA HIS A 106 -13.88 -0.18 -14.91
C HIS A 106 -12.93 1.00 -14.68
N ALA A 107 -13.46 2.22 -14.48
CA ALA A 107 -12.64 3.39 -14.14
C ALA A 107 -11.92 3.21 -12.80
N GLN A 108 -12.61 2.68 -11.78
CA GLN A 108 -12.03 2.37 -10.47
C GLN A 108 -10.95 1.27 -10.57
N LEU A 109 -11.17 0.21 -11.35
CA LEU A 109 -10.16 -0.83 -11.57
C LEU A 109 -8.90 -0.27 -12.26
N ALA A 110 -9.07 0.54 -13.29
CA ALA A 110 -7.96 1.12 -14.04
C ALA A 110 -7.09 2.05 -13.16
N ILE A 111 -7.72 2.90 -12.34
CA ILE A 111 -6.97 3.80 -11.47
C ILE A 111 -6.25 3.05 -10.34
N LEU A 112 -6.90 2.04 -9.74
CA LEU A 112 -6.27 1.21 -8.71
C LEU A 112 -5.09 0.40 -9.28
N HIS A 113 -5.22 -0.12 -10.49
CA HIS A 113 -4.10 -0.77 -11.18
C HIS A 113 -2.94 0.21 -11.43
N SER A 114 -3.24 1.45 -11.80
CA SER A 114 -2.21 2.49 -11.98
C SER A 114 -1.45 2.77 -10.68
N ILE A 115 -2.15 2.84 -9.54
CA ILE A 115 -1.52 2.98 -8.20
C ILE A 115 -0.61 1.79 -7.89
N LEU A 116 -1.03 0.55 -8.21
CA LEU A 116 -0.18 -0.64 -8.04
C LEU A 116 1.11 -0.58 -8.85
N LEU A 117 1.03 -0.10 -10.09
CA LEU A 117 2.19 0.07 -10.97
C LEU A 117 3.12 1.17 -10.49
N ASP A 118 2.58 2.31 -10.03
CA ASP A 118 3.39 3.39 -9.48
C ASP A 118 4.09 2.97 -8.18
N ALA A 119 3.39 2.26 -7.28
CA ALA A 119 4.01 1.66 -6.09
C ALA A 119 5.15 0.68 -6.44
N MET A 120 4.95 -0.17 -7.44
CA MET A 120 6.00 -1.07 -7.94
C MET A 120 7.22 -0.30 -8.48
N LYS A 121 7.01 0.75 -9.28
CA LYS A 121 8.11 1.58 -9.80
C LYS A 121 8.84 2.35 -8.69
N CYS A 122 8.12 2.74 -7.64
CA CYS A 122 8.69 3.31 -6.43
C CYS A 122 9.67 2.35 -5.74
N LYS A 123 9.50 1.02 -5.85
CA LYS A 123 10.49 0.03 -5.37
C LYS A 123 11.76 0.03 -6.21
N GLN A 124 11.59 0.09 -7.52
CA GLN A 124 12.67 -0.14 -8.49
C GLN A 124 13.58 1.06 -8.72
N THR A 125 13.11 2.28 -8.43
CA THR A 125 13.82 3.51 -8.79
C THR A 125 13.89 4.50 -7.62
N VAL A 126 14.57 5.62 -7.84
CA VAL A 126 14.55 6.80 -6.95
C VAL A 126 13.92 8.01 -7.63
N ASP A 127 13.21 7.81 -8.75
CA ASP A 127 12.51 8.91 -9.42
C ASP A 127 11.29 9.35 -8.60
N THR A 128 11.37 10.58 -8.10
CA THR A 128 10.37 11.16 -7.21
C THR A 128 9.12 11.59 -7.97
N SER A 129 9.19 11.73 -9.30
CA SER A 129 8.01 12.04 -10.13
C SER A 129 6.92 10.97 -10.01
N ILE A 130 7.30 9.72 -9.74
CA ILE A 130 6.39 8.59 -9.57
C ILE A 130 5.52 8.78 -8.33
N THR A 131 6.06 9.39 -7.25
CA THR A 131 5.26 9.67 -6.04
C THR A 131 4.16 10.70 -6.31
N ASN A 132 4.42 11.68 -7.18
CA ASN A 132 3.39 12.63 -7.61
C ASN A 132 2.30 11.93 -8.43
N SER A 133 2.69 11.07 -9.40
CA SER A 133 1.75 10.25 -10.17
C SER A 133 0.87 9.38 -9.26
N LEU A 134 1.46 8.78 -8.22
CA LEU A 134 0.73 7.97 -7.25
C LEU A 134 -0.31 8.82 -6.49
N LEU A 135 0.07 9.99 -5.97
CA LEU A 135 -0.85 10.91 -5.27
C LEU A 135 -1.94 11.44 -6.19
N GLU A 136 -1.64 11.75 -7.45
CA GLU A 136 -2.64 12.15 -8.44
C GLU A 136 -3.63 11.02 -8.72
N ASN A 137 -3.15 9.78 -8.87
CA ASN A 137 -4.00 8.62 -9.08
C ASN A 137 -4.85 8.31 -7.84
N LEU A 138 -4.30 8.50 -6.64
CA LEU A 138 -5.05 8.39 -5.38
C LEU A 138 -6.16 9.45 -5.30
N ASN A 139 -5.87 10.70 -5.65
CA ASN A 139 -6.88 11.77 -5.72
C ASN A 139 -7.99 11.47 -6.74
N LYS A 140 -7.63 10.95 -7.93
CA LYS A 140 -8.61 10.50 -8.92
C LYS A 140 -9.48 9.37 -8.37
N PHE A 141 -8.88 8.40 -7.68
CA PHE A 141 -9.62 7.32 -7.03
C PHE A 141 -10.59 7.85 -5.98
N VAL A 142 -10.16 8.78 -5.11
CA VAL A 142 -11.03 9.43 -4.11
C VAL A 142 -12.25 10.07 -4.76
N ASN A 143 -12.06 10.78 -5.87
CA ASN A 143 -13.15 11.44 -6.60
C ASN A 143 -14.12 10.47 -7.28
N LEU A 144 -13.65 9.28 -7.68
CA LEU A 144 -14.48 8.23 -8.25
C LEU A 144 -15.17 7.37 -7.17
N TYR A 145 -14.59 7.26 -5.98
CA TYR A 145 -15.03 6.31 -4.96
C TYR A 145 -15.91 6.94 -3.89
N PHE A 146 -15.57 8.14 -3.40
CA PHE A 146 -16.31 8.80 -2.34
C PHE A 146 -17.36 9.78 -2.88
N ASP A 147 -18.51 9.80 -2.23
CA ASP A 147 -19.46 10.91 -2.34
C ASP A 147 -18.99 12.12 -1.53
N GLU A 148 -19.76 13.21 -1.57
CA GLU A 148 -19.40 14.45 -0.86
C GLU A 148 -19.30 14.28 0.66
N HIS A 149 -20.08 13.37 1.25
CA HIS A 149 -19.98 13.06 2.68
C HIS A 149 -18.67 12.32 2.99
N GLY A 150 -18.32 11.33 2.20
CA GLY A 150 -17.07 10.58 2.31
C GLY A 150 -15.84 11.47 2.14
N LYS A 151 -15.85 12.39 1.17
CA LYS A 151 -14.76 13.37 0.97
C LYS A 151 -14.61 14.31 2.16
N LYS A 152 -15.73 14.76 2.77
CA LYS A 152 -15.69 15.58 3.98
C LYS A 152 -15.05 14.84 5.15
N HIS A 153 -15.33 13.55 5.30
CA HIS A 153 -14.71 12.73 6.35
C HIS A 153 -13.22 12.49 6.11
N LEU A 154 -12.80 12.31 4.86
CA LEU A 154 -11.40 12.16 4.47
C LEU A 154 -10.57 13.44 4.71
N GLY A 155 -11.17 14.62 4.50
CA GLY A 155 -10.43 15.89 4.45
C GLY A 155 -9.60 16.03 3.16
N SER A 156 -8.70 17.01 3.13
CA SER A 156 -7.79 17.21 1.99
C SER A 156 -6.61 16.23 2.02
N LEU A 157 -6.23 15.69 0.87
CA LEU A 157 -4.91 15.06 0.68
C LEU A 157 -3.85 16.16 0.54
N ASN A 158 -2.65 15.94 1.07
CA ASN A 158 -1.50 16.85 0.99
C ASN A 158 -0.72 16.71 -0.31
#